data_AF-A0A177KCQ6-F1
#
_entry.id   AF-A0A177KCQ6-F1
#
_cell.length_a   1.000
_cell.length_b   1.000
_cell.length_c   1.000
_cell.angle_alpha   90.00
_cell.angle_beta   90.00
_cell.angle_gamma   90.00
#
_symmetry.space_group_name_H-M   'P 1'
#
loop_
_entity.id
_entity.type
_entity.pdbx_description
1 polymer ?
#
loop_
_entity_poly.entity_id
_entity_poly.type
_entity_poly.pdbx_seq_one_letter_code
_entity_poly.pdbx_strand_id
1 'polypeptide(L)'
;MTTTSPAQPRGGARVAVQRFGTFLSGMIMPNIPALIAWGIITAFFIPVGWTPNADLATIVDPFIHYLLPLIIAYTGGYMIYKQRGGVVGAIATMGAIAGSDLIVKNFNDALLAANPDASTLGQVHMFIGAMILGPLAAWTMKKLDALWEGKVRAGFEMLVNMFSAGIWGFVMAVVGFYPIAWLVNGIMTVLSSAVNFLVDSNLLPLTSILIEPAKVFFLNNAINHGVLTPLGIAQADESGKSILFLLEANPGPGLGLLLAFTFFGIGAARASAPGAAVIQFFGGIHEVYFPYALMKPTLILALIAGGMTGVTTNMLFGAGLRAPAAPGSIIAVLLQTANDSYVGVILSVILSATVTFVVAAIILRASRKRDLAAAELGTDSFSAAVSRTEANKGKSSEALSGLRGSANAPAATNDAAVAASAATGTAVADREISNIVFACDAGMGSSAMGASVLRNKFKKAGVEGVTVTNKAIANLDPSADLVITQAQLTDRARGVTPGSVHVSVDNFMNSPKYDEVVEMVRRQRGDA
;
A
#
# COMPACT_ATOMS: atom_id res chain seq x y z
N MET A 1 3.50 -26.08 -40.58
CA MET A 1 2.85 -25.09 -39.70
C MET A 1 2.29 -25.82 -38.50
N THR A 2 3.01 -25.84 -37.39
CA THR A 2 2.51 -26.34 -36.10
C THR A 2 1.93 -25.17 -35.33
N THR A 3 0.60 -25.12 -35.25
CA THR A 3 -0.13 -24.13 -34.46
C THR A 3 0.06 -24.45 -32.98
N THR A 4 0.89 -23.65 -32.30
CA THR A 4 0.95 -23.67 -30.84
C THR A 4 -0.34 -23.07 -30.30
N SER A 5 -1.15 -23.90 -29.63
CA SER A 5 -2.28 -23.41 -28.84
C SER A 5 -1.77 -22.45 -27.76
N PRO A 6 -2.45 -21.32 -27.49
CA PRO A 6 -2.07 -20.45 -26.39
C PRO A 6 -2.29 -21.21 -25.07
N ALA A 7 -1.27 -21.22 -24.22
CA ALA A 7 -1.35 -21.81 -22.90
C ALA A 7 -2.48 -21.18 -22.08
N GLN A 8 -3.34 -22.00 -21.48
CA GLN A 8 -4.41 -21.54 -20.61
C GLN A 8 -3.89 -20.75 -19.40
N PRO A 9 -4.60 -19.70 -18.95
CA PRO A 9 -4.17 -18.91 -17.80
C PRO A 9 -4.36 -19.70 -16.50
N ARG A 10 -3.29 -20.32 -16.01
CA ARG A 10 -3.21 -20.83 -14.64
C ARG A 10 -3.20 -19.64 -13.66
N GLY A 11 -4.37 -19.18 -13.20
CA GLY A 11 -4.42 -17.96 -12.35
C GLY A 11 -5.63 -17.75 -11.43
N GLY A 12 -6.67 -18.58 -11.43
CA GLY A 12 -7.93 -18.27 -10.70
C GLY A 12 -7.76 -17.99 -9.19
N ALA A 13 -7.17 -18.94 -8.45
CA ALA A 13 -7.03 -18.83 -6.99
C ALA A 13 -6.09 -17.70 -6.57
N ARG A 14 -4.94 -17.56 -7.25
CA ARG A 14 -3.97 -16.49 -6.97
C ARG A 14 -4.56 -15.10 -7.18
N VAL A 15 -5.27 -14.91 -8.30
CA VAL A 15 -5.94 -13.64 -8.61
C VAL A 15 -7.01 -13.31 -7.57
N ALA A 16 -7.74 -14.32 -7.06
CA ALA A 16 -8.72 -14.13 -5.99
C ALA A 16 -8.06 -13.64 -4.69
N VAL A 17 -6.96 -14.28 -4.26
CA VAL A 17 -6.21 -13.86 -3.05
C VAL A 17 -5.64 -12.45 -3.22
N GLN A 18 -5.11 -12.11 -4.40
CA GLN A 18 -4.60 -10.76 -4.68
C GLN A 18 -5.70 -9.70 -4.66
N ARG A 19 -6.87 -9.99 -5.24
CA ARG A 19 -8.03 -9.09 -5.19
C ARG A 19 -8.49 -8.88 -3.75
N PHE A 20 -8.53 -9.95 -2.96
CA PHE A 20 -8.87 -9.89 -1.54
C PHE A 20 -7.85 -9.05 -0.75
N GLY A 21 -6.54 -9.28 -0.93
CA GLY A 21 -5.49 -8.49 -0.27
C GLY A 21 -5.51 -7.01 -0.69
N THR A 22 -5.80 -6.73 -1.97
CA THR A 22 -5.94 -5.35 -2.46
C THR A 22 -7.15 -4.66 -1.83
N PHE A 23 -8.25 -5.38 -1.64
CA PHE A 23 -9.43 -4.87 -0.97
C PHE A 23 -9.14 -4.56 0.51
N LEU A 24 -8.51 -5.48 1.25
CA LEU A 24 -8.10 -5.25 2.64
C LEU A 24 -7.14 -4.06 2.78
N SER A 25 -6.19 -3.92 1.85
CA SER A 25 -5.29 -2.76 1.84
C SER A 25 -6.05 -1.46 1.59
N GLY A 26 -7.06 -1.49 0.72
CA GLY A 26 -7.96 -0.35 0.51
C GLY A 26 -8.73 0.06 1.75
N MET A 27 -8.95 -0.86 2.71
CA MET A 27 -9.57 -0.55 4.01
C MET A 27 -8.58 0.09 4.99
N ILE A 28 -7.30 -0.27 4.95
CA ILE A 28 -6.32 0.17 5.95
C ILE A 28 -5.51 1.38 5.47
N MET A 29 -5.08 1.39 4.22
CA MET A 29 -4.14 2.38 3.70
C MET A 29 -4.65 3.83 3.82
N PRO A 30 -5.92 4.16 3.53
CA PRO A 30 -6.45 5.50 3.77
C PRO A 30 -6.46 5.92 5.25
N ASN A 31 -6.43 4.93 6.16
CA ASN A 31 -6.47 5.12 7.61
C ASN A 31 -5.09 5.03 8.28
N ILE A 32 -4.01 4.84 7.52
CA ILE A 32 -2.62 4.87 8.03
C ILE A 32 -2.32 6.14 8.84
N PRO A 33 -2.76 7.35 8.45
CA PRO A 33 -2.53 8.55 9.26
C PRO A 33 -3.07 8.42 10.70
N ALA A 34 -4.21 7.74 10.90
CA ALA A 34 -4.76 7.49 12.23
C ALA A 34 -3.91 6.48 13.02
N LEU A 35 -3.42 5.41 12.38
CA LEU A 35 -2.50 4.45 12.99
C LEU A 35 -1.17 5.11 13.41
N ILE A 36 -0.64 6.01 12.59
CA ILE A 36 0.56 6.79 12.89
C ILE A 36 0.30 7.72 14.07
N ALA A 37 -0.80 8.48 14.05
CA ALA A 37 -1.17 9.38 15.14
C ALA A 37 -1.29 8.64 16.47
N TRP A 38 -1.99 7.50 16.48
CA TRP A 38 -2.08 6.63 17.64
C TRP A 38 -0.69 6.17 18.11
N GLY A 39 0.14 5.64 17.20
CA GLY A 39 1.49 5.19 17.56
C GLY A 39 2.37 6.29 18.15
N ILE A 40 2.27 7.54 17.66
CA ILE A 40 2.98 8.70 18.21
C ILE A 40 2.47 9.03 19.63
N ILE A 41 1.15 9.10 19.82
CA ILE A 41 0.54 9.36 21.14
C ILE A 41 1.01 8.29 22.14
N THR A 42 0.95 7.02 21.74
CA THR A 42 1.42 5.89 22.54
C THR A 42 2.92 6.01 22.84
N ALA A 43 3.75 6.36 21.85
CA ALA A 43 5.19 6.47 22.03
C ALA A 43 5.59 7.61 22.99
N PHE A 44 4.82 8.71 23.03
CA PHE A 44 5.15 9.86 23.87
C PHE A 44 4.55 9.75 25.27
N PHE A 45 3.25 9.47 25.39
CA PHE A 45 2.51 9.82 26.61
C PHE A 45 2.26 8.67 27.59
N ILE A 46 2.37 7.40 27.18
CA ILE A 46 2.22 6.28 28.12
C ILE A 46 3.34 6.28 29.17
N PRO A 47 3.20 5.52 30.29
CA PRO A 47 4.20 5.50 31.37
C PRO A 47 5.63 5.17 30.91
N VAL A 48 5.76 4.31 29.89
CA VAL A 48 7.06 3.92 29.30
C VAL A 48 7.42 4.72 28.03
N GLY A 49 6.67 5.79 27.76
CA GLY A 49 6.86 6.68 26.61
C GLY A 49 8.04 7.65 26.78
N TRP A 50 8.31 8.45 25.74
CA TRP A 50 9.38 9.43 25.75
C TRP A 50 9.13 10.62 26.69
N THR A 51 7.88 11.07 26.77
CA THR A 51 7.45 12.19 27.63
C THR A 51 6.13 11.82 28.32
N PRO A 52 6.16 10.91 29.31
CA PRO A 52 4.95 10.38 29.93
C PRO A 52 4.03 11.49 30.44
N ASN A 53 2.74 11.38 30.12
CA ASN A 53 1.71 12.32 30.55
C ASN A 53 0.39 11.55 30.74
N ALA A 54 -0.05 11.42 32.00
CA ALA A 54 -1.22 10.61 32.34
C ALA A 54 -2.51 11.10 31.67
N ASP A 55 -2.71 12.43 31.58
CA ASP A 55 -3.91 13.03 30.99
C ASP A 55 -3.98 12.79 29.48
N LEU A 56 -2.84 12.89 28.77
CA LEU A 56 -2.78 12.63 27.34
C LEU A 56 -2.75 11.13 27.01
N ALA A 57 -2.25 10.29 27.92
CA ALA A 57 -2.26 8.85 27.77
C ALA A 57 -3.69 8.28 27.72
N THR A 58 -4.69 8.93 28.33
CA THR A 58 -6.08 8.47 28.29
C THR A 58 -6.68 8.47 26.87
N ILE A 59 -6.02 9.08 25.90
CA ILE A 59 -6.43 9.05 24.48
C ILE A 59 -6.11 7.70 23.85
N VAL A 60 -5.09 6.98 24.33
CA VAL A 60 -4.55 5.77 23.69
C VAL A 60 -5.62 4.69 23.53
N ASP A 61 -6.29 4.31 24.64
CA ASP A 61 -7.22 3.18 24.66
C ASP A 61 -8.48 3.45 23.82
N PRO A 62 -9.19 4.60 23.96
CA PRO A 62 -10.35 4.87 23.11
C PRO A 62 -10.00 4.98 21.62
N PHE A 63 -8.78 5.43 21.31
CA PHE A 63 -8.31 5.58 19.93
C PHE A 63 -8.12 4.21 19.27
N ILE A 64 -7.42 3.29 19.94
CA ILE A 64 -7.21 1.93 19.40
C ILE A 64 -8.48 1.08 19.42
N HIS A 65 -9.28 1.21 20.47
CA HIS A 65 -10.40 0.32 20.71
C HIS A 65 -11.66 0.74 19.94
N TYR A 66 -11.93 2.04 19.82
CA TYR A 66 -13.10 2.54 19.08
C TYR A 66 -12.71 3.16 17.73
N LEU A 67 -11.87 4.19 17.74
CA LEU A 67 -11.66 5.03 16.55
C LEU A 67 -11.11 4.20 15.37
N LEU A 68 -10.04 3.44 15.59
CA LEU A 68 -9.37 2.70 14.53
C LEU A 68 -10.26 1.62 13.87
N PRO A 69 -10.93 0.72 14.60
CA PRO A 69 -11.87 -0.22 13.99
C PRO A 69 -13.01 0.47 13.24
N LEU A 70 -13.58 1.55 13.80
CA LEU A 70 -14.72 2.24 13.19
C LEU A 70 -14.37 2.93 11.87
N ILE A 71 -13.21 3.60 11.78
CA ILE A 71 -12.78 4.23 10.51
C ILE A 71 -12.43 3.17 9.44
N ILE A 72 -11.88 2.02 9.84
CA ILE A 72 -11.62 0.90 8.94
C ILE A 72 -12.93 0.33 8.41
N ALA A 73 -13.91 0.10 9.29
CA ALA A 73 -15.24 -0.38 8.92
C ALA A 73 -15.95 0.62 7.99
N TYR A 74 -15.87 1.91 8.31
CA TYR A 74 -16.42 2.98 7.47
C TYR A 74 -15.78 2.96 6.07
N THR A 75 -14.46 2.83 5.99
CA THR A 75 -13.73 2.79 4.72
C THR A 75 -14.10 1.54 3.90
N GLY A 76 -14.19 0.37 4.55
CA GLY A 76 -14.65 -0.87 3.92
C GLY A 76 -16.07 -0.77 3.36
N GLY A 77 -16.98 -0.22 4.16
CA GLY A 77 -18.36 0.02 3.73
C GLY A 77 -18.45 1.06 2.61
N TYR A 78 -17.62 2.11 2.67
CA TYR A 78 -17.55 3.16 1.65
C TYR A 78 -17.11 2.63 0.28
N MET A 79 -16.17 1.69 0.25
CA MET A 79 -15.74 1.05 -1.00
C MET A 79 -16.86 0.25 -1.67
N ILE A 80 -17.82 -0.28 -0.92
CA ILE A 80 -18.93 -1.09 -1.44
C ILE A 80 -20.15 -0.24 -1.79
N TYR A 81 -20.55 0.67 -0.89
CA TYR A 81 -21.80 1.43 -1.01
C TYR A 81 -21.70 2.88 -0.51
N LYS A 82 -20.53 3.51 -0.73
CA LYS A 82 -20.28 4.94 -0.48
C LYS A 82 -20.66 5.35 0.94
N GLN A 83 -21.05 6.60 1.17
CA GLN A 83 -21.33 7.15 2.51
C GLN A 83 -22.28 6.26 3.31
N ARG A 84 -23.37 5.76 2.70
CA ARG A 84 -24.35 4.91 3.38
C ARG A 84 -23.73 3.60 3.85
N GLY A 85 -22.98 2.94 2.97
CA GLY A 85 -22.25 1.73 3.33
C GLY A 85 -21.26 1.96 4.47
N GLY A 86 -20.55 3.10 4.44
CA GLY A 86 -19.61 3.46 5.50
C GLY A 86 -20.28 3.65 6.87
N VAL A 87 -21.38 4.40 6.92
CA VAL A 87 -22.13 4.64 8.16
C VAL A 87 -22.69 3.34 8.74
N VAL A 88 -23.36 2.52 7.93
CA VAL A 88 -23.93 1.24 8.39
C VAL A 88 -22.82 0.29 8.84
N GLY A 89 -21.69 0.26 8.13
CA GLY A 89 -20.51 -0.52 8.51
C GLY A 89 -19.96 -0.11 9.88
N ALA A 90 -19.82 1.19 10.15
CA ALA A 90 -19.37 1.69 11.45
C ALA A 90 -20.34 1.32 12.58
N ILE A 91 -21.66 1.47 12.37
CA ILE A 91 -22.67 1.06 13.36
C ILE A 91 -22.59 -0.45 13.65
N ALA A 92 -22.44 -1.26 12.61
CA ALA A 92 -22.30 -2.71 12.75
C ALA A 92 -21.06 -3.09 13.59
N THR A 93 -19.93 -2.44 13.30
CA THR A 93 -18.67 -2.65 14.04
C THR A 93 -18.75 -2.18 15.48
N MET A 94 -19.49 -1.10 15.78
CA MET A 94 -19.75 -0.69 17.16
C MET A 94 -20.46 -1.80 17.96
N GLY A 95 -21.41 -2.49 17.31
CA GLY A 95 -22.04 -3.68 17.88
C GLY A 95 -21.04 -4.78 18.21
N ALA A 96 -20.11 -5.08 17.29
CA ALA A 96 -19.06 -6.08 17.52
C ALA A 96 -18.08 -5.71 18.63
N ILE A 97 -17.71 -4.44 18.76
CA ILE A 97 -16.88 -3.95 19.87
C ILE A 97 -17.60 -4.23 21.20
N ALA A 98 -18.84 -3.74 21.35
CA ALA A 98 -19.61 -3.94 22.58
C ALA A 98 -19.86 -5.43 22.89
N GLY A 99 -20.09 -6.26 21.87
CA GLY A 99 -20.23 -7.70 22.03
C GLY A 99 -18.95 -8.37 22.49
N SER A 100 -17.80 -7.90 22.00
CA SER A 100 -16.48 -8.36 22.44
C SER A 100 -16.24 -8.02 23.90
N ASP A 101 -16.51 -6.77 24.28
CA ASP A 101 -16.32 -6.29 25.64
C ASP A 101 -17.16 -7.11 26.62
N LEU A 102 -18.38 -7.47 26.23
CA LEU A 102 -19.22 -8.36 27.03
C LEU A 102 -18.60 -9.76 27.17
N ILE A 103 -18.08 -10.35 26.09
CA ILE A 103 -17.43 -11.67 26.12
C ILE A 103 -16.22 -11.65 27.05
N VAL A 104 -15.33 -10.66 26.89
CA VAL A 104 -14.13 -10.48 27.71
C VAL A 104 -14.50 -10.25 29.17
N LYS A 105 -15.49 -9.37 29.44
CA LYS A 105 -15.98 -9.12 30.79
C LYS A 105 -16.48 -10.42 31.45
N ASN A 106 -17.32 -11.19 30.76
CA ASN A 106 -17.86 -12.43 31.31
C ASN A 106 -16.75 -13.46 31.59
N PHE A 107 -15.72 -13.51 30.74
CA PHE A 107 -14.55 -14.36 30.97
C PHE A 107 -13.77 -13.89 32.21
N ASN A 108 -13.49 -12.60 32.33
CA ASN A 108 -12.75 -12.03 33.46
C ASN A 108 -13.51 -12.21 34.77
N ASP A 109 -14.82 -11.99 34.78
CA ASP A 109 -15.68 -12.21 35.95
C ASP A 109 -15.61 -13.68 36.41
N ALA A 110 -15.66 -14.63 35.47
CA ALA A 110 -15.54 -16.06 35.78
C ALA A 110 -14.13 -16.44 36.25
N LEU A 111 -13.09 -15.85 35.66
CA LEU A 111 -11.70 -16.06 36.04
C LEU A 111 -11.42 -15.57 37.46
N LEU A 112 -11.84 -14.35 37.78
CA LEU A 112 -11.68 -13.76 39.11
C LEU A 112 -12.51 -14.46 40.18
N ALA A 113 -13.69 -14.98 39.81
CA ALA A 113 -14.48 -15.82 40.70
C ALA A 113 -13.77 -17.14 41.06
N ALA A 114 -13.00 -17.71 40.11
CA ALA A 114 -12.23 -18.93 40.35
C ALA A 114 -10.89 -18.65 41.06
N ASN A 115 -10.24 -17.53 40.75
CA ASN A 115 -8.99 -17.08 41.35
C ASN A 115 -8.95 -15.55 41.42
N PRO A 116 -9.18 -14.96 42.62
CA PRO A 116 -9.20 -13.50 42.80
C PRO A 116 -7.91 -12.78 42.39
N ASP A 117 -6.78 -13.49 42.39
CA ASP A 117 -5.46 -12.93 42.06
C ASP A 117 -5.07 -13.16 40.59
N ALA A 118 -5.98 -13.70 39.76
CA ALA A 118 -5.70 -13.95 38.35
C ALA A 118 -5.63 -12.66 37.53
N SER A 119 -4.70 -12.61 36.59
CA SER A 119 -4.59 -11.53 35.61
C SER A 119 -5.76 -11.57 34.64
N THR A 120 -6.53 -10.48 34.55
CA THR A 120 -7.64 -10.33 33.62
C THR A 120 -7.16 -10.17 32.18
N LEU A 121 -7.95 -10.66 31.23
CA LEU A 121 -7.76 -10.33 29.82
C LEU A 121 -8.01 -8.85 29.57
N GLY A 122 -7.18 -8.26 28.71
CA GLY A 122 -7.40 -6.93 28.13
C GLY A 122 -8.54 -6.92 27.12
N GLN A 123 -8.65 -5.83 26.37
CA GLN A 123 -9.70 -5.70 25.35
C GLN A 123 -9.29 -6.38 24.04
N VAL A 124 -10.28 -6.91 23.32
CA VAL A 124 -10.05 -7.41 21.96
C VAL A 124 -10.51 -6.34 20.97
N HIS A 125 -9.55 -5.66 20.34
CA HIS A 125 -9.84 -4.63 19.35
C HIS A 125 -10.38 -5.22 18.05
N MET A 126 -11.55 -4.76 17.62
CA MET A 126 -12.32 -5.35 16.52
C MET A 126 -11.81 -4.98 15.11
N PHE A 127 -10.50 -5.07 14.85
CA PHE A 127 -9.92 -4.84 13.52
C PHE A 127 -10.41 -5.86 12.48
N ILE A 128 -10.34 -7.16 12.81
CA ILE A 128 -10.86 -8.22 11.93
C ILE A 128 -12.39 -8.11 11.82
N GLY A 129 -13.06 -7.82 12.94
CA GLY A 129 -14.50 -7.56 12.96
C GLY A 129 -14.91 -6.41 12.02
N ALA A 130 -14.16 -5.31 12.03
CA ALA A 130 -14.34 -4.18 11.11
C ALA A 130 -14.13 -4.56 9.65
N MET A 131 -13.11 -5.37 9.36
CA MET A 131 -12.81 -5.86 8.01
C MET A 131 -13.91 -6.78 7.46
N ILE A 132 -14.61 -7.50 8.32
CA ILE A 132 -15.74 -8.36 7.95
C ILE A 132 -17.02 -7.52 7.84
N LEU A 133 -17.36 -6.77 8.89
CA LEU A 133 -18.65 -6.09 9.02
C LEU A 133 -18.80 -4.88 8.11
N GLY A 134 -17.76 -4.07 7.93
CA GLY A 134 -17.85 -2.88 7.08
C GLY A 134 -18.35 -3.21 5.66
N PRO A 135 -17.66 -4.10 4.92
CA PRO A 135 -18.09 -4.54 3.59
C PRO A 135 -19.41 -5.33 3.59
N LEU A 136 -19.61 -6.23 4.57
CA LEU A 136 -20.79 -7.08 4.64
C LEU A 136 -22.07 -6.26 4.89
N ALA A 137 -22.01 -5.33 5.84
CA ALA A 137 -23.12 -4.44 6.17
C ALA A 137 -23.47 -3.54 4.98
N ALA A 138 -22.46 -3.00 4.29
CA ALA A 138 -22.68 -2.20 3.09
C ALA A 138 -23.23 -3.00 1.91
N TRP A 139 -22.76 -4.24 1.70
CA TRP A 139 -23.24 -5.11 0.63
C TRP A 139 -24.69 -5.53 0.85
N THR A 140 -25.04 -5.94 2.07
CA THR A 140 -26.42 -6.29 2.43
C THR A 140 -27.34 -5.08 2.37
N MET A 141 -26.87 -3.90 2.80
CA MET A 141 -27.61 -2.63 2.67
C MET A 141 -27.91 -2.31 1.20
N LYS A 142 -26.90 -2.43 0.33
CA LYS A 142 -27.07 -2.21 -1.11
C LYS A 142 -28.13 -3.13 -1.72
N LYS A 143 -28.23 -4.37 -1.24
CA LYS A 143 -29.26 -5.33 -1.66
C LYS A 143 -30.65 -4.95 -1.13
N LEU A 144 -30.73 -4.46 0.10
CA LEU A 144 -31.97 -3.99 0.71
C LEU A 144 -32.54 -2.78 -0.04
N ASP A 145 -31.71 -1.77 -0.34
CA ASP A 145 -32.14 -0.56 -1.05
C ASP A 145 -32.63 -0.87 -2.47
N ALA A 146 -32.00 -1.84 -3.15
CA ALA A 146 -32.42 -2.28 -4.48
C ALA A 146 -33.87 -2.82 -4.53
N LEU A 147 -34.45 -3.24 -3.40
CA LEU A 147 -35.85 -3.71 -3.36
C LEU A 147 -36.87 -2.58 -3.52
N TRP A 148 -36.51 -1.34 -3.20
CA TRP A 148 -37.40 -0.18 -3.16
C TRP A 148 -36.97 0.94 -4.13
N GLU A 149 -35.88 0.73 -4.87
CA GLU A 149 -35.39 1.63 -5.91
C GLU A 149 -36.49 1.89 -6.96
N GLY A 150 -36.75 3.17 -7.27
CA GLY A 150 -37.81 3.59 -8.18
C GLY A 150 -39.25 3.40 -7.67
N LYS A 151 -39.44 2.88 -6.44
CA LYS A 151 -40.78 2.70 -5.82
C LYS A 151 -41.13 3.79 -4.81
N VAL A 152 -40.14 4.57 -4.38
CA VAL A 152 -40.34 5.65 -3.40
C VAL A 152 -40.79 6.92 -4.14
N ARG A 153 -41.80 7.60 -3.61
CA ARG A 153 -42.26 8.88 -4.16
C ARG A 153 -41.18 9.95 -4.00
N ALA A 154 -41.03 10.80 -5.01
CA ALA A 154 -40.14 11.96 -4.95
C ALA A 154 -40.41 12.80 -3.69
N GLY A 155 -39.35 13.23 -3.01
CA GLY A 155 -39.41 13.95 -1.73
C GLY A 155 -39.35 13.04 -0.48
N PHE A 156 -39.79 11.78 -0.57
CA PHE A 156 -39.66 10.82 0.54
C PHE A 156 -38.36 9.99 0.50
N GLU A 157 -37.63 10.04 -0.62
CA GLU A 157 -36.41 9.27 -0.85
C GLU A 157 -35.37 9.48 0.25
N MET A 158 -35.12 10.74 0.64
CA MET A 158 -34.15 11.04 1.69
C MET A 158 -34.58 10.44 3.04
N LEU A 159 -35.87 10.52 3.38
CA LEU A 159 -36.42 9.96 4.61
C LEU A 159 -36.26 8.43 4.62
N VAL A 160 -36.74 7.77 3.56
CA VAL A 160 -36.63 6.31 3.43
C VAL A 160 -35.17 5.87 3.48
N ASN A 161 -34.27 6.59 2.80
CA ASN A 161 -32.84 6.25 2.78
C ASN A 161 -32.16 6.38 4.15
N MET A 162 -32.52 7.38 4.95
CA MET A 162 -31.96 7.56 6.30
C MET A 162 -32.54 6.54 7.29
N PHE A 163 -33.87 6.34 7.28
CA PHE A 163 -34.51 5.35 8.15
C PHE A 163 -34.10 3.92 7.82
N SER A 164 -34.02 3.55 6.52
CA SER A 164 -33.58 2.21 6.13
C SER A 164 -32.13 1.95 6.55
N ALA A 165 -31.24 2.93 6.37
CA ALA A 165 -29.85 2.82 6.81
C ALA A 165 -29.74 2.70 8.33
N GLY A 166 -30.53 3.48 9.09
CA GLY A 166 -30.56 3.39 10.55
C GLY A 166 -31.08 2.05 11.06
N ILE A 167 -32.22 1.58 10.53
CA ILE A 167 -32.83 0.28 10.91
C ILE A 167 -31.90 -0.87 10.54
N TRP A 168 -31.33 -0.85 9.33
CA TRP A 168 -30.40 -1.90 8.92
C TRP A 168 -29.09 -1.84 9.69
N GLY A 169 -28.60 -0.65 10.01
CA GLY A 169 -27.48 -0.43 10.92
C GLY A 169 -27.73 -1.07 12.29
N PHE A 170 -28.92 -0.88 12.86
CA PHE A 170 -29.32 -1.54 14.11
C PHE A 170 -29.28 -3.07 14.00
N VAL A 171 -29.87 -3.64 12.94
CA VAL A 171 -29.82 -5.10 12.71
C VAL A 171 -28.38 -5.58 12.61
N MET A 172 -27.55 -4.89 11.83
CA MET A 172 -26.15 -5.24 11.66
C MET A 172 -25.32 -5.03 12.93
N ALA A 173 -25.70 -4.12 13.83
CA ALA A 173 -25.09 -3.99 15.15
C ALA A 173 -25.40 -5.20 16.04
N VAL A 174 -26.62 -5.72 16.02
CA VAL A 174 -26.97 -6.97 16.73
C VAL A 174 -26.20 -8.17 16.15
N VAL A 175 -26.06 -8.23 14.81
CA VAL A 175 -25.20 -9.22 14.14
C VAL A 175 -23.72 -9.02 14.52
N GLY A 176 -23.26 -7.78 14.65
CA GLY A 176 -21.93 -7.48 15.17
C GLY A 176 -21.75 -8.04 16.57
N PHE A 177 -22.71 -7.74 17.45
CA PHE A 177 -22.66 -8.01 18.88
C PHE A 177 -22.63 -9.50 19.23
N TYR A 178 -23.47 -10.33 18.59
CA TYR A 178 -23.54 -11.75 18.93
C TYR A 178 -22.64 -12.62 18.03
N PRO A 179 -22.98 -12.88 16.75
CA PRO A 179 -22.24 -13.86 15.97
C PRO A 179 -20.84 -13.40 15.59
N ILE A 180 -20.65 -12.12 15.22
CA ILE A 180 -19.34 -11.65 14.78
C ILE A 180 -18.37 -11.47 15.94
N ALA A 181 -18.80 -10.91 17.07
CA ALA A 181 -17.94 -10.80 18.25
C ALA A 181 -17.45 -12.19 18.71
N TRP A 182 -18.35 -13.18 18.79
CA TRP A 182 -17.98 -14.56 19.12
C TRP A 182 -16.98 -15.15 18.12
N LEU A 183 -17.26 -15.00 16.82
CA LEU A 183 -16.40 -15.51 15.76
C LEU A 183 -14.99 -14.90 15.81
N VAL A 184 -14.90 -13.58 15.93
CA VAL A 184 -13.63 -12.85 15.91
C VAL A 184 -12.82 -13.16 17.16
N ASN A 185 -13.42 -13.18 18.35
CA ASN A 185 -12.72 -13.59 19.57
C ASN A 185 -12.17 -15.02 19.44
N GLY A 186 -12.97 -15.96 18.92
CA GLY A 186 -12.51 -17.33 18.69
C GLY A 186 -11.33 -17.41 17.72
N ILE A 187 -11.37 -16.66 16.60
CA ILE A 187 -10.26 -16.58 15.65
C ILE A 187 -9.01 -16.00 16.33
N MET A 188 -9.16 -14.92 17.11
CA MET A 188 -8.05 -14.27 17.80
C MET A 188 -7.39 -15.19 18.83
N THR A 189 -8.17 -15.99 19.56
CA THR A 189 -7.62 -16.99 20.49
C THR A 189 -6.76 -18.03 19.76
N VAL A 190 -7.24 -18.53 18.62
CA VAL A 190 -6.51 -19.53 17.82
C VAL A 190 -5.23 -18.93 17.24
N LEU A 191 -5.33 -17.74 16.65
CA LEU A 191 -4.18 -17.06 16.05
C LEU A 191 -3.13 -16.69 17.09
N SER A 192 -3.54 -16.15 18.24
CA SER A 192 -2.63 -15.78 19.33
C SER A 192 -1.94 -17.02 19.90
N SER A 193 -2.66 -18.13 20.10
CA SER A 193 -2.07 -19.40 20.50
C SER A 193 -1.04 -19.91 19.50
N ALA A 194 -1.32 -19.80 18.19
CA ALA A 194 -0.39 -20.23 17.16
C ALA A 194 0.89 -19.36 17.11
N VAL A 195 0.74 -18.04 17.28
CA VAL A 195 1.90 -17.13 17.37
C VAL A 195 2.71 -17.42 18.63
N ASN A 196 2.06 -17.57 19.79
CA ASN A 196 2.74 -17.89 21.05
C ASN A 196 3.52 -19.20 20.92
N PHE A 197 2.91 -20.24 20.34
CA PHE A 197 3.62 -21.49 20.04
C PHE A 197 4.89 -21.28 19.19
N LEU A 198 4.82 -20.44 18.15
CA LEU A 198 5.99 -20.15 17.30
C LEU A 198 7.07 -19.37 18.05
N VAL A 199 6.69 -18.48 18.96
CA VAL A 199 7.63 -17.72 19.80
C VAL A 199 8.27 -18.64 20.83
N ASP A 200 7.47 -19.36 21.61
CA ASP A 200 7.93 -20.24 22.69
C ASP A 200 8.81 -21.39 22.16
N SER A 201 8.51 -21.88 20.96
CA SER A 201 9.29 -22.93 20.30
C SER A 201 10.52 -22.39 19.54
N ASN A 202 10.77 -21.08 19.55
CA ASN A 202 11.82 -20.41 18.74
C ASN A 202 11.71 -20.68 17.22
N LEU A 203 10.49 -20.96 16.73
CA LEU A 203 10.21 -21.28 15.33
C LEU A 203 9.74 -20.06 14.52
N LEU A 204 9.55 -18.91 15.17
CA LEU A 204 9.15 -17.67 14.50
C LEU A 204 10.00 -17.32 13.27
N PRO A 205 11.33 -17.54 13.23
CA PRO A 205 12.12 -17.30 12.02
C PRO A 205 11.64 -18.08 10.79
N LEU A 206 11.06 -19.27 10.96
CA LEU A 206 10.56 -20.09 9.85
C LEU A 206 9.39 -19.43 9.11
N THR A 207 8.71 -18.45 9.71
CA THR A 207 7.66 -17.67 9.03
C THR A 207 8.20 -16.97 7.77
N SER A 208 9.49 -16.63 7.72
CA SER A 208 10.13 -16.04 6.53
C SER A 208 10.08 -16.94 5.28
N ILE A 209 9.97 -18.26 5.45
CA ILE A 209 9.79 -19.21 4.33
C ILE A 209 8.48 -18.93 3.59
N LEU A 210 7.45 -18.47 4.29
CA LEU A 210 6.16 -18.12 3.72
C LEU A 210 6.09 -16.63 3.33
N ILE A 211 6.56 -15.76 4.22
CA ILE A 211 6.42 -14.30 4.08
C ILE A 211 7.25 -13.77 2.91
N GLU A 212 8.52 -14.15 2.78
CA GLU A 212 9.40 -13.56 1.75
C GLU A 212 8.96 -13.89 0.31
N PRO A 213 8.59 -15.15 -0.03
CA PRO A 213 8.00 -15.43 -1.33
C PRO A 213 6.66 -14.70 -1.52
N ALA A 214 5.80 -14.69 -0.49
CA ALA A 214 4.51 -14.02 -0.55
C ALA A 214 4.66 -12.52 -0.84
N LYS A 215 5.66 -11.84 -0.27
CA LYS A 215 5.99 -10.44 -0.59
C LYS A 215 6.28 -10.25 -2.08
N VAL A 216 7.21 -11.04 -2.62
CA VAL A 216 7.60 -10.98 -4.04
C VAL A 216 6.42 -11.25 -4.99
N PHE A 217 5.44 -12.05 -4.56
CA PHE A 217 4.21 -12.32 -5.31
C PHE A 217 3.02 -11.39 -5.00
N PHE A 218 3.24 -10.29 -4.27
CA PHE A 218 2.25 -9.28 -3.91
C PHE A 218 1.11 -9.79 -3.02
N LEU A 219 1.44 -10.75 -2.16
CA LEU A 219 0.55 -11.27 -1.12
C LEU A 219 0.86 -10.64 0.25
N ASN A 220 1.84 -9.74 0.34
CA ASN A 220 2.20 -9.01 1.55
C ASN A 220 1.02 -8.24 2.15
N ASN A 221 0.20 -7.63 1.29
CA ASN A 221 -1.00 -6.91 1.69
C ASN A 221 -1.99 -7.80 2.45
N ALA A 222 -2.23 -9.04 2.00
CA ALA A 222 -3.13 -9.95 2.68
C ALA A 222 -2.55 -10.43 4.02
N ILE A 223 -1.24 -10.70 4.06
CA ILE A 223 -0.55 -11.18 5.27
C ILE A 223 -0.45 -10.06 6.32
N ASN A 224 0.04 -8.89 5.91
CA ASN A 224 0.30 -7.79 6.82
C ASN A 224 -1.02 -7.21 7.34
N HIS A 225 -1.91 -6.76 6.44
CA HIS A 225 -3.15 -6.11 6.84
C HIS A 225 -4.23 -7.07 7.32
N GLY A 226 -4.23 -8.33 6.86
CA GLY A 226 -5.23 -9.32 7.27
C GLY A 226 -4.88 -10.07 8.56
N VAL A 227 -3.59 -10.24 8.88
CA VAL A 227 -3.15 -11.13 9.98
C VAL A 227 -2.14 -10.43 10.90
N LEU A 228 -0.99 -10.00 10.40
CA LEU A 228 0.12 -9.53 11.25
C LEU A 228 -0.17 -8.22 11.97
N THR A 229 -0.80 -7.25 11.29
CA THR A 229 -1.11 -5.94 11.89
C THR A 229 -2.12 -6.07 13.03
N PRO A 230 -3.30 -6.73 12.86
CA PRO A 230 -4.24 -6.92 13.96
C PRO A 230 -3.62 -7.67 15.15
N LEU A 231 -2.87 -8.74 14.91
CA LEU A 231 -2.22 -9.51 15.97
C LEU A 231 -1.11 -8.71 16.67
N GLY A 232 -0.30 -7.99 15.91
CA GLY A 232 0.77 -7.16 16.46
C GLY A 232 0.22 -6.00 17.28
N ILE A 233 -0.92 -5.43 16.88
CA ILE A 233 -1.61 -4.38 17.65
C ILE A 233 -2.09 -4.96 18.99
N ALA A 234 -2.77 -6.10 18.98
CA ALA A 234 -3.20 -6.75 20.22
C ALA A 234 -2.02 -7.08 21.14
N GLN A 235 -0.93 -7.61 20.59
CA GLN A 235 0.28 -7.91 21.37
C GLN A 235 0.96 -6.63 21.92
N ALA A 236 1.00 -5.55 21.13
CA ALA A 236 1.59 -4.29 21.55
C ALA A 236 0.75 -3.56 22.62
N ASP A 237 -0.56 -3.79 22.66
CA ASP A 237 -1.43 -3.29 23.73
C ASP A 237 -1.06 -3.92 25.08
N GLU A 238 -0.84 -5.24 25.11
CA GLU A 238 -0.48 -5.97 26.34
C GLU A 238 0.98 -5.78 26.77
N SER A 239 1.91 -5.79 25.82
CA SER A 239 3.36 -5.84 26.10
C SER A 239 4.13 -4.58 25.70
N GLY A 240 3.43 -3.56 25.20
CA GLY A 240 4.00 -2.28 24.75
C GLY A 240 4.74 -2.35 23.41
N LYS A 241 4.94 -3.55 22.84
CA LYS A 241 5.61 -3.76 21.55
C LYS A 241 5.23 -5.10 20.92
N SER A 242 5.45 -5.23 19.61
CA SER A 242 5.31 -6.51 18.91
C SER A 242 6.42 -6.72 17.88
N ILE A 243 6.97 -7.93 17.88
CA ILE A 243 7.88 -8.42 16.84
C ILE A 243 7.16 -8.62 15.50
N LEU A 244 5.85 -8.88 15.51
CA LEU A 244 5.05 -9.16 14.31
C LEU A 244 5.05 -7.99 13.31
N PHE A 245 5.21 -6.76 13.79
CA PHE A 245 5.35 -5.59 12.93
C PHE A 245 6.64 -5.59 12.10
N LEU A 246 7.69 -6.30 12.53
CA LEU A 246 8.98 -6.38 11.84
C LEU A 246 9.04 -7.51 10.81
N LEU A 247 8.17 -8.52 10.92
CA LEU A 247 8.17 -9.71 10.06
C LEU A 247 8.04 -9.35 8.56
N GLU A 248 7.29 -8.29 8.24
CA GLU A 248 7.16 -7.79 6.86
C GLU A 248 7.88 -6.46 6.64
N ALA A 249 7.90 -5.58 7.64
CA ALA A 249 8.41 -4.21 7.49
C ALA A 249 9.94 -4.10 7.48
N ASN A 250 10.69 -5.12 7.94
CA ASN A 250 12.15 -5.07 7.98
C ASN A 250 12.73 -4.77 6.57
N PRO A 251 13.40 -3.62 6.35
CA PRO A 251 13.93 -3.26 5.05
C PRO A 251 15.26 -3.96 4.72
N GLY A 252 15.87 -4.68 5.67
CA GLY A 252 17.16 -5.34 5.54
C GLY A 252 17.26 -6.32 4.37
N PRO A 253 16.36 -7.31 4.22
CA PRO A 253 16.45 -8.28 3.12
C PRO A 253 16.42 -7.62 1.74
N GLY A 254 15.49 -6.67 1.53
CA GLY A 254 15.40 -5.91 0.28
C GLY A 254 16.66 -5.10 -0.02
N LEU A 255 17.20 -4.40 0.99
CA LEU A 255 18.44 -3.64 0.86
C LEU A 255 19.61 -4.55 0.48
N GLY A 256 19.78 -5.68 1.16
CA GLY A 256 20.85 -6.64 0.88
C GLY A 256 20.81 -7.17 -0.54
N LEU A 257 19.61 -7.48 -1.05
CA LEU A 257 19.43 -7.92 -2.43
C LEU A 257 19.84 -6.83 -3.44
N LEU A 258 19.38 -5.60 -3.22
CA LEU A 258 19.67 -4.48 -4.11
C LEU A 258 21.16 -4.13 -4.12
N LEU A 259 21.82 -4.12 -2.96
CA LEU A 259 23.27 -3.95 -2.87
C LEU A 259 24.02 -5.06 -3.62
N ALA A 260 23.54 -6.31 -3.57
CA ALA A 260 24.15 -7.39 -4.34
C ALA A 260 24.07 -7.13 -5.85
N PHE A 261 22.95 -6.58 -6.33
CA PHE A 261 22.83 -6.15 -7.73
C PHE A 261 23.68 -4.94 -8.08
N THR A 262 23.86 -3.97 -7.17
CA THR A 262 24.75 -2.82 -7.38
C THR A 262 26.19 -3.28 -7.69
N PHE A 263 26.71 -4.25 -6.93
CA PHE A 263 28.10 -4.70 -7.05
C PHE A 263 28.28 -5.86 -8.06
N PHE A 264 27.36 -6.82 -8.10
CA PHE A 264 27.51 -8.06 -8.87
C PHE A 264 26.47 -8.27 -9.97
N GLY A 265 25.47 -7.38 -10.07
CA GLY A 265 24.50 -7.42 -11.15
C GLY A 265 25.12 -7.13 -12.51
N ILE A 266 24.31 -7.29 -13.56
CA ILE A 266 24.68 -6.97 -14.94
C ILE A 266 23.61 -6.06 -15.57
N GLY A 267 23.98 -5.38 -16.66
CA GLY A 267 23.06 -4.61 -17.49
C GLY A 267 22.23 -3.58 -16.72
N ALA A 268 20.96 -3.46 -17.12
CA ALA A 268 20.02 -2.52 -16.53
C ALA A 268 19.70 -2.78 -15.06
N ALA A 269 19.72 -4.05 -14.63
CA ALA A 269 19.50 -4.39 -13.22
C ALA A 269 20.61 -3.78 -12.35
N ARG A 270 21.88 -3.86 -12.77
CA ARG A 270 22.99 -3.21 -12.04
C ARG A 270 22.85 -1.70 -12.00
N ALA A 271 22.53 -1.07 -13.13
CA ALA A 271 22.44 0.38 -13.25
C ALA A 271 21.32 0.98 -12.36
N SER A 272 20.19 0.28 -12.26
CA SER A 272 19.02 0.74 -11.52
C SER A 272 19.03 0.41 -10.01
N ALA A 273 19.78 -0.62 -9.60
CA ALA A 273 19.77 -1.12 -8.22
C ALA A 273 20.12 -0.08 -7.14
N PRO A 274 21.11 0.82 -7.31
CA PRO A 274 21.43 1.84 -6.29
C PRO A 274 20.25 2.79 -6.03
N GLY A 275 19.57 3.25 -7.09
CA GLY A 275 18.40 4.12 -6.95
C GLY A 275 17.23 3.40 -6.28
N ALA A 276 16.99 2.14 -6.65
CA ALA A 276 15.99 1.30 -6.00
C ALA A 276 16.31 1.08 -4.52
N ALA A 277 17.58 0.94 -4.13
CA ALA A 277 17.98 0.75 -2.74
C ALA A 277 17.61 1.95 -1.86
N VAL A 278 17.82 3.17 -2.36
CA VAL A 278 17.43 4.40 -1.65
C VAL A 278 15.91 4.47 -1.48
N ILE A 279 15.16 4.23 -2.56
CA ILE A 279 13.68 4.29 -2.54
C ILE A 279 13.11 3.21 -1.60
N GLN A 280 13.68 2.01 -1.62
CA GLN A 280 13.25 0.92 -0.76
C GLN A 280 13.56 1.20 0.72
N PHE A 281 14.80 1.56 1.02
CA PHE A 281 15.28 1.66 2.40
C PHE A 281 14.74 2.88 3.13
N PHE A 282 14.83 4.06 2.49
CA PHE A 282 14.36 5.32 3.09
C PHE A 282 12.90 5.63 2.75
N GLY A 283 12.45 5.28 1.54
CA GLY A 283 11.07 5.50 1.13
C GLY A 283 10.11 4.40 1.62
N GLY A 284 10.62 3.22 1.98
CA GLY A 284 9.78 2.12 2.46
C GLY A 284 8.91 1.50 1.37
N ILE A 285 9.26 1.67 0.10
CA ILE A 285 8.56 1.06 -1.04
C ILE A 285 9.24 -0.28 -1.34
N HIS A 286 8.78 -1.35 -0.71
CA HIS A 286 9.40 -2.69 -0.82
C HIS A 286 9.20 -3.30 -2.22
N GLU A 287 8.20 -2.85 -2.97
CA GLU A 287 7.89 -3.38 -4.29
C GLU A 287 9.00 -3.17 -5.32
N VAL A 288 9.89 -2.18 -5.11
CA VAL A 288 10.95 -1.85 -6.07
C VAL A 288 12.02 -2.93 -6.16
N TYR A 289 12.19 -3.78 -5.13
CA TYR A 289 13.15 -4.89 -5.19
C TYR A 289 12.57 -6.18 -5.77
N PHE A 290 11.25 -6.31 -5.89
CA PHE A 290 10.62 -7.55 -6.36
C PHE A 290 11.00 -7.94 -7.80
N PRO A 291 11.17 -7.01 -8.77
CA PRO A 291 11.66 -7.36 -10.10
C PRO A 291 13.01 -8.08 -10.06
N TYR A 292 13.90 -7.67 -9.17
CA TYR A 292 15.23 -8.27 -9.01
C TYR A 292 15.13 -9.73 -8.52
N ALA A 293 14.22 -10.00 -7.58
CA ALA A 293 13.96 -11.36 -7.11
C ALA A 293 13.26 -12.22 -8.18
N LEU A 294 12.32 -11.66 -8.95
CA LEU A 294 11.59 -12.37 -10.00
C LEU A 294 12.42 -12.65 -11.26
N MET A 295 13.43 -11.82 -11.52
CA MET A 295 14.38 -12.04 -12.60
C MET A 295 15.11 -13.38 -12.43
N LYS A 296 15.38 -13.76 -11.18
CA LYS A 296 16.09 -14.98 -10.84
C LYS A 296 15.53 -15.58 -9.54
N PRO A 297 14.48 -16.43 -9.63
CA PRO A 297 13.73 -16.91 -8.46
C PRO A 297 14.56 -17.59 -7.36
N THR A 298 15.76 -18.10 -7.67
CA THR A 298 16.68 -18.62 -6.64
C THR A 298 17.13 -17.55 -5.64
N LEU A 299 17.06 -16.26 -6.00
CA LEU A 299 17.31 -15.13 -5.10
C LEU A 299 16.26 -15.00 -3.98
N ILE A 300 15.10 -15.64 -4.11
CA ILE A 300 14.12 -15.74 -3.02
C ILE A 300 14.74 -16.48 -1.82
N LEU A 301 15.66 -17.43 -2.04
CA LEU A 301 16.39 -18.08 -0.94
C LEU A 301 17.25 -17.09 -0.15
N ALA A 302 17.83 -16.08 -0.82
CA ALA A 302 18.60 -15.03 -0.16
C ALA A 302 17.71 -14.11 0.68
N LEU A 303 16.49 -13.82 0.20
CA LEU A 303 15.48 -13.07 0.94
C LEU A 303 15.01 -13.86 2.17
N ILE A 304 14.69 -15.15 2.01
CA ILE A 304 14.32 -16.04 3.12
C ILE A 304 15.43 -16.08 4.17
N ALA A 305 16.68 -16.30 3.77
CA ALA A 305 17.80 -16.36 4.69
C ALA A 305 17.97 -15.05 5.49
N GLY A 306 17.93 -13.90 4.82
CA GLY A 306 18.02 -12.60 5.51
C GLY A 306 16.81 -12.29 6.38
N GLY A 307 15.59 -12.64 5.93
CA GLY A 307 14.36 -12.52 6.71
C GLY A 307 14.46 -13.34 8.00
N MET A 308 14.85 -14.62 7.88
CA MET A 308 15.09 -15.51 9.03
C MET A 308 16.11 -14.91 9.98
N THR A 309 17.25 -14.39 9.48
CA THR A 309 18.25 -13.74 10.32
C THR A 309 17.66 -12.57 11.10
N GLY A 310 16.89 -11.70 10.46
CA GLY A 310 16.29 -10.53 11.11
C GLY A 310 15.28 -10.91 12.19
N VAL A 311 14.40 -11.88 11.88
CA VAL A 311 13.42 -12.38 12.85
C VAL A 311 14.14 -13.03 14.04
N THR A 312 15.16 -13.86 13.80
CA THR A 312 15.97 -14.46 14.86
C THR A 312 16.65 -13.39 15.72
N THR A 313 17.26 -12.37 15.12
CA THR A 313 17.90 -11.28 15.87
C THR A 313 16.87 -10.57 16.76
N ASN A 314 15.70 -10.21 16.24
CA ASN A 314 14.68 -9.55 17.06
C ASN A 314 14.16 -10.47 18.17
N MET A 315 13.99 -11.76 17.91
CA MET A 315 13.57 -12.74 18.90
C MET A 315 14.59 -12.88 20.04
N LEU A 316 15.89 -12.99 19.71
CA LEU A 316 16.97 -13.09 20.70
C LEU A 316 17.10 -11.84 21.58
N PHE A 317 16.84 -10.65 21.02
CA PHE A 317 16.89 -9.39 21.76
C PHE A 317 15.55 -9.00 22.40
N GLY A 318 14.48 -9.78 22.20
CA GLY A 318 13.13 -9.39 22.60
C GLY A 318 12.69 -8.05 22.01
N ALA A 319 13.15 -7.74 20.79
CA ALA A 319 12.96 -6.44 20.15
C ALA A 319 11.66 -6.38 19.34
N GLY A 320 10.98 -5.23 19.36
CA GLY A 320 9.73 -5.02 18.65
C GLY A 320 9.40 -3.55 18.40
N LEU A 321 8.31 -3.32 17.66
CA LEU A 321 7.76 -1.98 17.41
C LEU A 321 6.49 -1.75 18.23
N ARG A 322 6.20 -0.49 18.58
CA ARG A 322 4.96 -0.08 19.26
C ARG A 322 3.74 -0.08 18.35
N ALA A 323 3.96 0.15 17.07
CA ALA A 323 2.93 0.26 16.06
C ALA A 323 3.47 -0.20 14.69
N PRO A 324 2.60 -0.52 13.72
CA PRO A 324 3.02 -0.84 12.36
C PRO A 324 3.86 0.29 11.74
N ALA A 325 4.97 -0.06 11.10
CA ALA A 325 5.77 0.88 10.32
C ALA A 325 5.16 1.05 8.92
N ALA A 326 4.60 2.23 8.63
CA ALA A 326 3.98 2.54 7.36
C ALA A 326 4.38 3.95 6.86
N PRO A 327 5.04 4.08 5.68
CA PRO A 327 5.60 3.00 4.86
C PRO A 327 6.71 2.23 5.59
N GLY A 328 7.06 1.02 5.16
CA GLY A 328 8.06 0.14 5.80
C GLY A 328 9.51 0.61 5.65
N SER A 329 9.76 1.91 5.77
CA SER A 329 11.08 2.55 5.70
C SER A 329 11.85 2.36 6.99
N ILE A 330 13.18 2.47 6.92
CA ILE A 330 14.01 2.49 8.14
C ILE A 330 13.61 3.64 9.08
N ILE A 331 13.17 4.77 8.53
CA ILE A 331 12.75 5.94 9.31
C ILE A 331 11.51 5.58 10.13
N ALA A 332 10.49 5.01 9.48
CA ALA A 332 9.27 4.58 10.17
C ALA A 332 9.53 3.46 11.18
N VAL A 333 10.39 2.49 10.82
CA VAL A 333 10.81 1.41 11.72
C VAL A 333 11.47 1.98 12.99
N LEU A 334 12.43 2.89 12.85
CA LEU A 334 13.12 3.49 14.00
C LEU A 334 12.22 4.40 14.84
N LEU A 335 11.30 5.12 14.21
CA LEU A 335 10.32 5.94 14.92
C LEU A 335 9.37 5.09 15.78
N GLN A 336 8.93 3.94 15.25
CA GLN A 336 8.03 3.03 15.98
C GLN A 336 8.76 2.04 16.88
N THR A 337 10.09 2.06 16.92
CA THR A 337 10.86 1.13 17.77
C THR A 337 10.63 1.44 19.24
N ALA A 338 10.37 0.40 20.04
CA ALA A 338 10.26 0.55 21.49
C ALA A 338 11.61 0.96 22.11
N ASN A 339 11.57 1.70 23.23
CA ASN A 339 12.79 2.30 23.83
C ASN A 339 13.90 1.29 24.14
N ASP A 340 13.52 0.08 24.53
CA ASP A 340 14.43 -1.01 24.87
C ASP A 340 14.87 -1.85 23.66
N SER A 341 14.33 -1.57 22.46
CA SER A 341 14.41 -2.45 21.30
C SER A 341 15.34 -1.94 20.20
N TYR A 342 15.86 -0.71 20.31
CA TYR A 342 16.69 -0.08 19.26
C TYR A 342 17.87 -0.93 18.82
N VAL A 343 18.63 -1.50 19.75
CA VAL A 343 19.80 -2.32 19.42
C VAL A 343 19.39 -3.55 18.61
N GLY A 344 18.37 -4.28 19.08
CA GLY A 344 17.87 -5.47 18.39
C GLY A 344 17.33 -5.16 16.99
N VAL A 345 16.53 -4.10 16.86
CA VAL A 345 15.97 -3.68 15.57
C VAL A 345 17.06 -3.26 14.59
N ILE A 346 18.00 -2.40 14.99
CA ILE A 346 19.10 -1.96 14.12
C ILE A 346 19.96 -3.14 13.69
N LEU A 347 20.35 -4.02 14.61
CA LEU A 347 21.11 -5.22 14.29
C LEU A 347 20.33 -6.14 13.35
N SER A 348 19.02 -6.29 13.55
CA SER A 348 18.19 -7.14 12.67
C SER A 348 18.22 -6.63 11.23
N VAL A 349 18.16 -5.31 11.01
CA VAL A 349 18.23 -4.71 9.67
C VAL A 349 19.60 -4.95 9.03
N ILE A 350 20.68 -4.69 9.77
CA ILE A 350 22.06 -4.84 9.28
C ILE A 350 22.37 -6.30 8.98
N LEU A 351 22.04 -7.21 9.88
CA LEU A 351 22.32 -8.64 9.73
C LEU A 351 21.47 -9.25 8.62
N SER A 352 20.18 -8.91 8.52
CA SER A 352 19.34 -9.29 7.39
C SER A 352 19.93 -8.83 6.06
N ALA A 353 20.32 -7.55 5.96
CA ALA A 353 20.92 -7.01 4.74
C ALA A 353 22.23 -7.71 4.39
N THR A 354 23.08 -7.97 5.38
CA THR A 354 24.37 -8.64 5.21
C THR A 354 24.17 -10.08 4.71
N VAL A 355 23.28 -10.85 5.35
CA VAL A 355 23.02 -12.25 4.95
C VAL A 355 22.40 -12.30 3.56
N THR A 356 21.38 -11.48 3.27
CA THR A 356 20.82 -11.45 1.91
C THR A 356 21.86 -11.02 0.88
N PHE A 357 22.69 -10.01 1.18
CA PHE A 357 23.76 -9.58 0.28
C PHE A 357 24.74 -10.71 -0.03
N VAL A 358 25.25 -11.40 0.99
CA VAL A 358 26.24 -12.48 0.82
C VAL A 358 25.65 -13.63 0.00
N VAL A 359 24.45 -14.10 0.35
CA VAL A 359 23.79 -15.21 -0.36
C VAL A 359 23.46 -14.82 -1.80
N ALA A 360 22.91 -13.61 -2.02
CA ALA A 360 22.62 -13.10 -3.35
C ALA A 360 23.90 -12.92 -4.19
N ALA A 361 24.98 -12.39 -3.60
CA ALA A 361 26.27 -12.22 -4.28
C ALA A 361 26.85 -13.57 -4.73
N ILE A 362 26.77 -14.61 -3.90
CA ILE A 362 27.18 -15.97 -4.27
C ILE A 362 26.35 -16.47 -5.46
N ILE A 363 25.02 -16.34 -5.39
CA ILE A 363 24.11 -16.78 -6.47
C ILE A 363 24.42 -16.04 -7.78
N LEU A 364 24.56 -14.72 -7.74
CA LEU A 364 24.86 -13.88 -8.90
C LEU A 364 26.23 -14.21 -9.50
N ARG A 365 27.28 -14.35 -8.67
CA ARG A 365 28.62 -14.71 -9.16
C ARG A 365 28.66 -16.11 -9.76
N ALA A 366 28.00 -17.08 -9.14
CA ALA A 366 27.96 -18.47 -9.62
C ALA A 366 27.28 -18.59 -11.00
N SER A 367 26.36 -17.68 -11.31
CA SER A 367 25.59 -17.72 -12.56
C SER A 367 26.01 -16.69 -13.60
N ARG A 368 26.98 -15.83 -13.28
CA ARG A 368 27.43 -14.71 -14.12
C ARG A 368 27.75 -15.08 -15.57
N LYS A 369 28.43 -16.21 -15.81
CA LYS A 369 28.76 -16.65 -17.17
C LYS A 369 27.51 -16.90 -18.02
N ARG A 370 26.51 -17.56 -17.43
CA ARG A 370 25.23 -17.85 -18.09
C ARG A 370 24.41 -16.58 -18.31
N ASP A 371 24.43 -15.68 -17.33
CA ASP A 371 23.67 -14.44 -17.39
C ASP A 371 24.26 -13.46 -18.44
N LEU A 372 25.59 -13.42 -18.60
CA LEU A 372 26.25 -12.68 -19.69
C LEU A 372 25.91 -13.24 -21.07
N ALA A 373 25.95 -14.57 -21.24
CA ALA A 373 25.55 -15.20 -22.49
C ALA A 373 24.06 -14.94 -22.83
N ALA A 374 23.19 -14.93 -21.82
CA ALA A 374 21.78 -14.58 -22.00
C ALA A 374 21.57 -13.10 -22.39
N ALA A 375 22.40 -12.20 -21.86
CA ALA A 375 22.38 -10.77 -22.20
C ALA A 375 22.84 -10.53 -23.64
N GLU A 376 23.89 -11.24 -24.10
CA GLU A 376 24.36 -11.19 -25.50
C GLU A 376 23.32 -11.70 -26.50
N LEU A 377 22.49 -12.68 -26.10
CA LEU A 377 21.36 -13.18 -26.87
C LEU A 377 20.13 -12.25 -26.86
N GLY A 378 20.20 -11.09 -26.20
CA GLY A 378 19.08 -10.15 -26.08
C GLY A 378 17.93 -10.66 -25.20
N THR A 379 18.16 -11.71 -24.41
CA THR A 379 17.15 -12.31 -23.53
C THR A 379 17.16 -11.74 -22.11
N ASP A 380 17.86 -10.60 -21.90
CA ASP A 380 18.01 -10.01 -20.56
C ASP A 380 16.64 -9.71 -19.94
N SER A 381 16.34 -10.45 -18.87
CA SER A 381 14.98 -10.70 -18.40
C SER A 381 14.48 -9.64 -17.43
N PHE A 382 15.25 -8.57 -17.20
CA PHE A 382 14.88 -7.54 -16.23
C PHE A 382 13.60 -6.79 -16.62
N SER A 383 13.47 -6.36 -17.88
CA SER A 383 12.24 -5.71 -18.37
C SER A 383 11.02 -6.63 -18.23
N ALA A 384 11.19 -7.93 -18.54
CA ALA A 384 10.16 -8.94 -18.33
C ALA A 384 9.84 -9.20 -16.84
N ALA A 385 10.82 -9.06 -15.95
CA ALA A 385 10.59 -9.17 -14.51
C ALA A 385 9.83 -7.95 -13.96
N VAL A 386 10.14 -6.75 -14.46
CA VAL A 386 9.37 -5.52 -14.12
C VAL A 386 7.93 -5.63 -14.64
N SER A 387 7.72 -6.18 -15.84
CA SER A 387 6.35 -6.43 -16.35
C SER A 387 5.59 -7.49 -15.56
N ARG A 388 6.24 -8.60 -15.18
CA ARG A 388 5.63 -9.59 -14.26
C ARG A 388 5.32 -9.00 -12.89
N THR A 389 6.17 -8.13 -12.37
CA THR A 389 5.97 -7.45 -11.09
C THR A 389 4.71 -6.59 -11.13
N GLU A 390 4.55 -5.76 -12.15
CA GLU A 390 3.33 -4.95 -12.31
C GLU A 390 2.08 -5.81 -12.55
N ALA A 391 2.19 -6.86 -13.36
CA ALA A 391 1.08 -7.79 -13.58
C ALA A 391 0.66 -8.48 -12.27
N ASN A 392 1.63 -8.87 -11.43
CA ASN A 392 1.39 -9.44 -10.12
C ASN A 392 0.79 -8.42 -9.14
N LYS A 393 1.17 -7.14 -9.24
CA LYS A 393 0.61 -6.06 -8.43
C LYS A 393 -0.83 -5.74 -8.81
N GLY A 394 -1.22 -5.97 -10.07
CA GLY A 394 -2.56 -5.66 -10.60
C GLY A 394 -2.86 -4.17 -10.75
N LYS A 395 -1.90 -3.29 -10.43
CA LYS A 395 -1.95 -1.83 -10.61
C LYS A 395 -0.56 -1.32 -11.00
N SER A 396 -0.50 -0.27 -11.82
CA SER A 396 0.77 0.39 -12.16
C SER A 396 1.38 1.07 -10.92
N SER A 397 2.71 1.12 -10.87
CA SER A 397 3.46 1.72 -9.78
C SER A 397 4.52 2.66 -10.34
N GLU A 398 4.57 3.87 -9.83
CA GLU A 398 5.45 4.94 -10.34
C GLU A 398 6.92 4.58 -10.13
N ALA A 399 7.24 4.05 -8.94
CA ALA A 399 8.57 3.54 -8.63
C ALA A 399 9.01 2.39 -9.55
N LEU A 400 8.07 1.56 -10.03
CA LEU A 400 8.35 0.51 -11.04
C LEU A 400 8.45 1.07 -12.46
N SER A 401 7.72 2.14 -12.77
CA SER A 401 7.85 2.86 -14.04
C SER A 401 9.24 3.50 -14.19
N GLY A 402 9.82 4.03 -13.11
CA GLY A 402 11.20 4.54 -13.11
C GLY A 402 12.23 3.44 -13.41
N LEU A 403 12.00 2.24 -12.89
CA LEU A 403 12.83 1.06 -13.18
C LEU A 403 12.78 0.63 -14.65
N ARG A 404 11.61 0.76 -15.31
CA ARG A 404 11.47 0.50 -16.76
C ARG A 404 12.23 1.50 -17.61
N GLY A 405 12.21 2.78 -17.24
CA GLY A 405 12.98 3.81 -17.94
C GLY A 405 14.48 3.50 -17.97
N SER A 406 14.99 2.94 -16.86
CA SER A 406 16.37 2.46 -16.77
C SER A 406 16.61 1.12 -17.49
N ALA A 407 15.58 0.33 -17.76
CA ALA A 407 15.66 -0.95 -18.50
C ALA A 407 15.74 -0.77 -20.01
N ASN A 408 15.22 0.35 -20.54
CA ASN A 408 15.25 0.69 -21.95
C ASN A 408 16.33 1.73 -22.30
N ALA A 409 17.13 2.18 -21.33
CA ALA A 409 18.28 3.01 -21.59
C ALA A 409 19.37 2.14 -22.26
N PRO A 410 19.94 2.56 -23.41
CA PRO A 410 21.11 1.88 -23.95
C PRO A 410 22.20 1.83 -22.88
N ALA A 411 22.92 0.70 -22.79
CA ALA A 411 24.14 0.64 -21.99
C ALA A 411 25.00 1.84 -22.40
N ALA A 412 25.34 2.71 -21.44
CA ALA A 412 26.01 3.97 -21.70
C ALA A 412 27.32 3.74 -22.48
N THR A 413 27.27 3.90 -23.80
CA THR A 413 28.38 4.38 -24.58
C THR A 413 28.29 5.89 -24.52
N ASN A 414 29.35 6.51 -24.00
CA ASN A 414 29.55 7.94 -24.08
C ASN A 414 29.59 8.30 -25.57
N ASP A 415 28.50 8.79 -26.13
CA ASP A 415 28.51 9.74 -27.24
C ASP A 415 27.14 10.38 -27.39
N ALA A 416 27.15 11.71 -27.32
CA ALA A 416 26.01 12.55 -27.58
C ALA A 416 25.79 12.65 -29.09
N ALA A 417 24.63 12.20 -29.56
CA ALA A 417 24.05 12.67 -30.82
C ALA A 417 22.54 12.47 -30.78
N VAL A 418 21.83 13.58 -30.62
CA VAL A 418 20.37 13.67 -30.72
C VAL A 418 20.02 13.61 -32.21
N ALA A 419 19.25 12.61 -32.62
CA ALA A 419 18.61 12.57 -33.93
C ALA A 419 17.08 12.45 -33.76
N ALA A 420 16.40 13.40 -34.40
CA ALA A 420 14.98 13.68 -34.35
C ALA A 420 14.10 12.54 -34.86
N SER A 421 12.91 12.39 -34.27
CA SER A 421 11.77 11.72 -34.89
C SER A 421 10.62 12.69 -35.06
N ALA A 422 10.12 12.76 -36.29
CA ALA A 422 9.19 13.73 -36.82
C ALA A 422 7.75 13.65 -36.28
N ALA A 423 7.19 14.83 -36.04
CA ALA A 423 5.85 15.33 -36.32
C ALA A 423 4.64 14.38 -36.32
N THR A 424 3.67 14.70 -35.45
CA THR A 424 2.24 14.63 -35.80
C THR A 424 1.40 15.60 -34.96
N GLY A 425 0.88 16.66 -35.61
CA GLY A 425 -0.35 17.37 -35.25
C GLY A 425 -0.27 18.42 -34.11
N THR A 426 0.32 19.58 -34.36
CA THR A 426 0.13 20.77 -33.51
C THR A 426 -1.26 21.37 -33.73
N ALA A 427 -2.15 21.24 -32.74
CA ALA A 427 -3.31 22.10 -32.61
C ALA A 427 -2.83 23.50 -32.17
N VAL A 428 -3.15 24.52 -32.95
CA VAL A 428 -2.85 25.92 -32.63
C VAL A 428 -3.97 26.44 -31.72
N ALA A 429 -3.60 26.98 -30.58
CA ALA A 429 -4.55 27.60 -29.65
C ALA A 429 -4.77 29.07 -30.05
N ASP A 430 -6.00 29.44 -30.40
CA ASP A 430 -6.41 30.83 -30.73
C ASP A 430 -6.49 31.76 -29.50
N ARG A 431 -6.14 31.26 -28.31
CA ARG A 431 -6.24 31.95 -27.01
C ARG A 431 -4.98 31.73 -26.19
N GLU A 432 -4.60 32.72 -25.39
CA GLU A 432 -3.46 32.63 -24.48
C GLU A 432 -3.71 31.56 -23.42
N ILE A 433 -2.80 30.60 -23.31
CA ILE A 433 -2.91 29.50 -22.34
C ILE A 433 -2.41 29.98 -20.97
N SER A 434 -3.33 30.06 -20.01
CA SER A 434 -3.06 30.48 -18.63
C SER A 434 -3.40 29.41 -17.59
N ASN A 435 -4.38 28.55 -17.89
CA ASN A 435 -4.85 27.50 -16.99
C ASN A 435 -4.82 26.12 -17.65
N ILE A 436 -3.95 25.25 -17.14
CA ILE A 436 -3.72 23.89 -17.64
C ILE A 436 -4.24 22.88 -16.61
N VAL A 437 -5.09 21.96 -17.05
CA VAL A 437 -5.69 20.93 -16.18
C VAL A 437 -5.32 19.53 -16.64
N PHE A 438 -4.71 18.76 -15.75
CA PHE A 438 -4.51 17.32 -15.91
C PHE A 438 -5.77 16.57 -15.48
N ALA A 439 -6.42 15.89 -16.42
CA ALA A 439 -7.67 15.18 -16.15
C ALA A 439 -7.49 13.66 -16.20
N CYS A 440 -7.97 12.98 -15.16
CA CYS A 440 -8.10 11.53 -15.12
C CYS A 440 -9.46 11.13 -14.52
N ASP A 441 -9.81 9.85 -14.53
CA ASP A 441 -11.16 9.41 -14.11
C ASP A 441 -11.47 9.75 -12.64
N ALA A 442 -10.48 9.62 -11.75
CA ALA A 442 -10.63 9.88 -10.31
C ALA A 442 -10.09 11.25 -9.83
N GLY A 443 -9.39 12.00 -10.68
CA GLY A 443 -8.79 13.28 -10.34
C GLY A 443 -7.61 13.26 -9.37
N MET A 444 -7.15 12.09 -8.94
CA MET A 444 -6.02 11.90 -8.02
C MET A 444 -5.05 10.85 -8.57
N GLY A 445 -3.77 10.91 -8.17
CA GLY A 445 -2.72 9.98 -8.59
C GLY A 445 -1.86 10.51 -9.75
N SER A 446 -1.79 9.76 -10.86
CA SER A 446 -0.87 10.04 -11.98
C SER A 446 -1.06 11.41 -12.64
N SER A 447 -2.27 11.98 -12.62
CA SER A 447 -2.56 13.33 -13.11
C SER A 447 -1.95 14.43 -12.23
N ALA A 448 -1.93 14.26 -10.89
CA ALA A 448 -1.33 15.22 -9.96
C ALA A 448 0.20 15.29 -10.12
N MET A 449 0.82 14.16 -10.44
CA MET A 449 2.24 14.12 -10.76
C MET A 449 2.58 14.68 -12.13
N GLY A 450 1.78 14.39 -13.16
CA GLY A 450 1.96 15.01 -14.47
C GLY A 450 1.91 16.54 -14.37
N ALA A 451 0.95 17.05 -13.59
CA ALA A 451 0.87 18.47 -13.24
C ALA A 451 2.17 18.97 -12.56
N SER A 452 2.72 18.19 -11.63
CA SER A 452 3.98 18.54 -10.94
C SER A 452 5.20 18.53 -11.88
N VAL A 453 5.29 17.57 -12.80
CA VAL A 453 6.34 17.51 -13.82
C VAL A 453 6.28 18.72 -14.75
N LEU A 454 5.07 19.06 -15.22
CA LEU A 454 4.90 20.21 -16.11
C LEU A 454 5.19 21.54 -15.40
N ARG A 455 4.76 21.71 -14.14
CA ARG A 455 5.14 22.88 -13.30
C ARG A 455 6.66 23.03 -13.20
N ASN A 456 7.37 21.94 -12.96
CA ASN A 456 8.83 21.96 -12.89
C ASN A 456 9.47 22.32 -14.23
N LYS A 457 8.89 21.88 -15.36
CA LYS A 457 9.37 22.26 -16.70
C LYS A 457 9.13 23.75 -16.98
N PHE A 458 7.96 24.30 -16.65
CA PHE A 458 7.71 25.74 -16.77
C PHE A 458 8.67 26.58 -15.92
N LYS A 459 8.89 26.16 -14.65
CA LYS A 459 9.85 26.83 -13.77
C LYS A 459 11.27 26.82 -14.32
N LYS A 460 11.71 25.70 -14.93
CA LYS A 460 13.02 25.60 -15.58
C LYS A 460 13.12 26.42 -16.87
N ALA A 461 12.01 26.58 -17.58
CA ALA A 461 11.92 27.36 -18.81
C ALA A 461 11.67 28.86 -18.57
N GLY A 462 11.60 29.31 -17.31
CA GLY A 462 11.36 30.71 -16.96
C GLY A 462 9.93 31.20 -17.21
N VAL A 463 8.98 30.28 -17.41
CA VAL A 463 7.57 30.62 -17.68
C VAL A 463 6.83 30.80 -16.35
N GLU A 464 6.43 32.03 -16.05
CA GLU A 464 5.66 32.38 -14.85
C GLU A 464 4.19 32.68 -15.19
N GLY A 465 3.27 32.71 -14.22
CA GLY A 465 1.86 33.07 -14.48
C GLY A 465 1.05 32.03 -15.28
N VAL A 466 1.44 30.75 -15.22
CA VAL A 466 0.65 29.62 -15.73
C VAL A 466 0.21 28.75 -14.55
N THR A 467 -1.11 28.55 -14.43
CA THR A 467 -1.69 27.69 -13.40
C THR A 467 -1.77 26.27 -13.93
N VAL A 468 -1.19 25.31 -13.21
CA VAL A 468 -1.25 23.88 -13.56
C VAL A 468 -1.86 23.09 -12.41
N THR A 469 -3.03 22.50 -12.65
CA THR A 469 -3.82 21.74 -11.65
C THR A 469 -4.19 20.36 -12.17
N ASN A 470 -4.78 19.53 -11.30
CA ASN A 470 -5.34 18.24 -11.66
C ASN A 470 -6.79 18.13 -11.17
N LYS A 471 -7.67 17.54 -11.98
CA LYS A 471 -9.09 17.33 -11.65
C LYS A 471 -9.59 15.99 -12.17
N ALA A 472 -10.70 15.51 -11.61
CA ALA A 472 -11.44 14.41 -12.22
C ALA A 472 -12.12 14.90 -13.49
N ILE A 473 -12.27 14.06 -14.52
CA ILE A 473 -12.96 14.43 -15.77
C ILE A 473 -14.39 14.95 -15.49
N ALA A 474 -15.08 14.35 -14.50
CA ALA A 474 -16.41 14.78 -14.08
C ALA A 474 -16.45 16.18 -13.46
N ASN A 475 -15.30 16.71 -13.02
CA ASN A 475 -15.16 18.02 -12.39
C ASN A 475 -14.41 19.01 -13.28
N LEU A 476 -14.23 18.71 -14.58
CA LEU A 476 -13.72 19.66 -15.55
C LEU A 476 -14.73 20.79 -15.75
N ASP A 477 -14.21 22.01 -15.88
CA ASP A 477 -15.01 23.21 -16.06
C ASP A 477 -14.44 24.07 -17.19
N PRO A 478 -15.22 25.03 -17.73
CA PRO A 478 -14.80 25.83 -18.88
C PRO A 478 -13.62 26.79 -18.65
N SER A 479 -13.12 26.94 -17.42
CA SER A 479 -11.94 27.78 -17.14
C SER A 479 -10.62 27.14 -17.56
N ALA A 480 -10.62 25.87 -17.98
CA ALA A 480 -9.43 25.20 -18.49
C ALA A 480 -9.13 25.62 -19.94
N ASP A 481 -7.98 26.26 -20.17
CA ASP A 481 -7.52 26.62 -21.52
C ASP A 481 -6.95 25.40 -22.24
N LEU A 482 -6.22 24.55 -21.51
CA LEU A 482 -5.62 23.32 -22.02
C LEU A 482 -5.85 22.15 -21.07
N VAL A 483 -6.33 21.03 -21.60
CA VAL A 483 -6.61 19.80 -20.86
C VAL A 483 -5.67 18.68 -21.33
N ILE A 484 -4.96 18.07 -20.37
CA ILE A 484 -4.05 16.95 -20.63
C ILE A 484 -4.66 15.66 -20.08
N THR A 485 -4.88 14.67 -20.95
CA THR A 485 -5.46 13.36 -20.60
C THR A 485 -4.64 12.21 -21.15
N GLN A 486 -4.86 11.01 -20.62
CA GLN A 486 -4.45 9.80 -21.33
C GLN A 486 -5.22 9.66 -22.65
N ALA A 487 -4.60 9.06 -23.68
CA ALA A 487 -5.22 8.88 -24.99
C ALA A 487 -6.66 8.35 -24.92
N GLN A 488 -6.89 7.30 -24.12
CA GLN A 488 -8.18 6.64 -23.92
C GLN A 488 -9.27 7.53 -23.28
N LEU A 489 -8.89 8.63 -22.62
CA LEU A 489 -9.78 9.51 -21.89
C LEU A 489 -10.03 10.85 -22.60
N THR A 490 -9.32 11.11 -23.70
CA THR A 490 -9.36 12.40 -24.41
C THR A 490 -10.74 12.70 -24.97
N ASP A 491 -11.38 11.72 -25.61
CA ASP A 491 -12.70 11.94 -26.22
C ASP A 491 -13.78 12.22 -25.17
N ARG A 492 -13.66 11.60 -23.99
CA ARG A 492 -14.54 11.88 -22.86
C ARG A 492 -14.33 13.29 -22.31
N ALA A 493 -13.08 13.75 -22.20
CA ALA A 493 -12.78 15.11 -21.76
C ALA A 493 -13.26 16.17 -22.77
N ARG A 494 -13.12 15.91 -24.09
CA ARG A 494 -13.67 16.76 -25.15
C ARG A 494 -15.18 16.95 -25.05
N GLY A 495 -15.90 15.91 -24.61
CA GLY A 495 -17.34 15.99 -24.36
C GLY A 495 -17.73 16.92 -23.21
N VAL A 496 -16.84 17.15 -22.23
CA VAL A 496 -17.10 18.03 -21.07
C VAL A 496 -16.62 19.46 -21.33
N THR A 497 -15.43 19.63 -21.92
CA THR A 497 -14.84 20.94 -22.23
C THR A 497 -14.43 21.05 -23.70
N PRO A 498 -15.38 21.18 -24.63
CA PRO A 498 -15.09 21.21 -26.07
C PRO A 498 -14.29 22.45 -26.52
N GLY A 499 -14.33 23.53 -25.75
CA GLY A 499 -13.62 24.79 -26.04
C GLY A 499 -12.16 24.84 -25.58
N SER A 500 -11.68 23.83 -24.86
CA SER A 500 -10.28 23.74 -24.40
C SER A 500 -9.39 23.08 -25.46
N VAL A 501 -8.09 23.35 -25.44
CA VAL A 501 -7.11 22.59 -26.23
C VAL A 501 -6.84 21.25 -25.55
N HIS A 502 -6.99 20.14 -26.28
CA HIS A 502 -6.81 18.80 -25.71
C HIS A 502 -5.50 18.16 -26.15
N VAL A 503 -4.67 17.78 -25.20
CA VAL A 503 -3.39 17.09 -25.42
C VAL A 503 -3.45 15.68 -24.86
N SER A 504 -3.41 14.70 -25.75
CA SER A 504 -3.38 13.28 -25.39
C SER A 504 -1.96 12.80 -25.14
N VAL A 505 -1.70 12.19 -23.98
CA VAL A 505 -0.43 11.53 -23.65
C VAL A 505 -0.63 10.04 -23.42
N ASP A 506 0.41 9.22 -23.65
CA ASP A 506 0.34 7.78 -23.33
C ASP A 506 0.54 7.53 -21.82
N ASN A 507 1.36 8.37 -21.18
CA ASN A 507 1.65 8.32 -19.75
C ASN A 507 1.85 9.75 -19.21
N PHE A 508 1.37 10.00 -17.99
CA PHE A 508 1.47 11.31 -17.33
C PHE A 508 2.88 11.66 -16.82
N MET A 509 3.78 10.68 -16.76
CA MET A 509 5.09 10.86 -16.10
C MET A 509 6.21 11.22 -17.06
N ASN A 510 6.12 10.74 -18.31
CA ASN A 510 7.15 10.97 -19.31
C ASN A 510 6.50 11.04 -20.69
N SER A 511 6.16 12.25 -21.11
CA SER A 511 5.64 12.51 -22.44
C SER A 511 6.46 13.62 -23.09
N PRO A 512 7.00 13.41 -24.31
CA PRO A 512 7.67 14.48 -25.06
C PRO A 512 6.73 15.65 -25.35
N LYS A 513 5.41 15.41 -25.31
CA LYS A 513 4.39 16.45 -25.48
C LYS A 513 4.42 17.53 -24.40
N TYR A 514 5.06 17.30 -23.26
CA TYR A 514 5.22 18.37 -22.26
C TYR A 514 6.18 19.45 -22.73
N ASP A 515 7.22 19.07 -23.46
CA ASP A 515 8.14 20.04 -24.04
C ASP A 515 7.43 20.81 -25.17
N GLU A 516 6.56 20.15 -25.94
CA GLU A 516 5.71 20.81 -26.93
C GLU A 516 4.73 21.81 -26.29
N VAL A 517 4.11 21.46 -25.17
CA VAL A 517 3.21 22.36 -24.42
C VAL A 517 3.97 23.55 -23.86
N VAL A 518 5.18 23.34 -23.33
CA VAL A 518 6.02 24.44 -22.84
C VAL A 518 6.38 25.40 -23.97
N GLU A 519 6.83 24.88 -25.11
CA GLU A 519 7.16 25.69 -26.28
C GLU A 519 5.95 26.40 -26.87
N MET A 520 4.77 25.76 -26.86
CA MET A 520 3.52 26.38 -27.28
C MET A 520 3.19 27.61 -26.43
N VAL A 521 3.32 27.51 -25.10
CA VAL A 521 3.07 28.63 -24.18
C VAL A 521 4.13 29.72 -24.34
N ARG A 522 5.41 29.36 -24.49
CA ARG A 522 6.50 30.35 -24.71
C ARG A 522 6.31 31.15 -26.00
N ARG A 523 5.90 30.49 -27.08
CA ARG A 523 5.61 31.15 -28.37
C ARG A 523 4.44 32.13 -28.27
N GLN A 524 3.41 31.80 -27.50
CA GLN A 524 2.27 32.72 -27.30
C GLN A 524 2.66 33.97 -26.52
N ARG A 525 3.70 33.89 -25.68
CA ARG A 525 4.12 34.98 -24.78
C ARG A 525 5.30 35.80 -25.30
N GLY A 526 5.91 35.40 -26.41
CA GLY A 526 7.01 36.12 -27.03
C GLY A 526 8.39 35.88 -26.36
N ASP A 527 8.51 34.85 -25.51
CA ASP A 527 9.74 34.52 -24.75
C ASP A 527 10.71 33.59 -25.52
N ALA A 528 10.68 33.66 -26.86
CA ALA A 528 11.47 32.82 -27.77
C ALA A 528 12.76 33.51 -28.25
#